data_AF-A0A815Q0E7-F1
#
_entry.id   AF-A0A815Q0E7-F1
#
_cell.length_a   1.000
_cell.length_b   1.000
_cell.length_c   1.000
_cell.angle_alpha   90.00
_cell.angle_beta   90.00
_cell.angle_gamma   90.00
#
_symmetry.space_group_name_H-M   'P 1'
#
loop_
_entity.id
_entity.type
_entity.pdbx_description
1 polymer ?
#
loop_
_entity_poly.entity_id
_entity_poly.type
_entity_poly.pdbx_seq_one_letter_code
_entity_poly.pdbx_strand_id
1 'polypeptide(L)'
;SHHFQCRGGGKTWEDIDCDVFDDPHPMTMALSVLVTIEMLNAVNSLSENQSLVKMPPWYNKYLLLAIALSMSLHAMILYLPFFNTVFQICPLTSEEWFAVIKISIPVVFIDETLKFLSRRYVDGNNSKILSGATTLIVMWGLYFVLLAYSPIFSTWYGFTHHSNIISDTQNLTMPHSNTEL
;
A
#
# COMPACT_ATOMS: atom_id res chain seq x y z
N SER A 1 -7.51 27.81 -0.13
CA SER A 1 -7.04 26.42 -0.27
C SER A 1 -5.52 26.41 -0.13
N HIS A 2 -5.01 26.40 1.11
CA HIS A 2 -3.58 26.54 1.46
C HIS A 2 -3.20 25.57 2.60
N HIS A 3 -3.66 24.30 2.55
CA HIS A 3 -3.39 23.31 3.61
C HIS A 3 -2.14 22.45 3.35
N PHE A 4 -1.52 22.56 2.16
CA PHE A 4 -0.34 21.78 1.77
C PHE A 4 0.93 22.64 1.63
N GLN A 5 0.92 23.87 2.15
CA GLN A 5 2.07 24.76 2.11
C GLN A 5 2.47 25.11 3.52
N CYS A 6 3.67 24.68 3.89
CA CYS A 6 4.32 25.03 5.14
C CYS A 6 4.68 26.52 5.11
N ARG A 7 3.71 27.40 5.42
CA ARG A 7 3.97 28.84 5.53
C ARG A 7 4.53 29.09 6.92
N GLY A 8 5.87 29.06 7.03
CA GLY A 8 6.59 29.34 8.27
C GLY A 8 6.02 30.56 8.99
N GLY A 9 5.54 30.37 10.23
CA GLY A 9 4.96 31.47 11.00
C GLY A 9 3.98 31.10 12.11
N GLY A 10 4.10 29.94 12.76
CA GLY A 10 3.28 29.62 13.94
C GLY A 10 3.96 28.61 14.86
N LYS A 11 3.96 28.90 16.16
CA LYS A 11 4.53 28.15 17.31
C LYS A 11 3.98 26.72 17.49
N THR A 12 3.24 26.24 16.51
CA THR A 12 2.52 24.96 16.49
C THR A 12 3.24 23.93 15.60
N TRP A 13 4.22 24.37 14.78
CA TRP A 13 4.96 23.55 13.82
C TRP A 13 6.48 23.67 13.98
N GLU A 14 6.95 24.13 15.15
CA GLU A 14 8.37 24.44 15.43
C GLU A 14 9.26 23.19 15.46
N ASP A 15 8.65 22.00 15.44
CA ASP A 15 9.30 20.68 15.56
C ASP A 15 9.03 19.74 14.36
N ILE A 16 8.35 20.22 13.30
CA ILE A 16 7.98 19.39 12.14
C ILE A 16 8.65 19.96 10.88
N ASP A 17 9.56 19.19 10.30
CA ASP A 17 10.28 19.56 9.09
C ASP A 17 9.33 19.63 7.90
N CYS A 18 9.35 20.75 7.17
CA CYS A 18 8.42 21.01 6.07
C CYS A 18 8.71 20.13 4.84
N ASP A 19 9.89 19.52 4.79
CA ASP A 19 10.35 18.63 3.72
C ASP A 19 9.47 17.37 3.55
N VAL A 20 8.74 16.96 4.59
CA VAL A 20 7.84 15.80 4.54
C VAL A 20 6.66 15.98 3.58
N PHE A 21 6.24 17.23 3.33
CA PHE A 21 5.09 17.52 2.46
C PHE A 21 5.46 17.56 0.98
N ASP A 22 6.74 17.76 0.67
CA ASP A 22 7.28 17.75 -0.69
C ASP A 22 7.85 16.37 -1.09
N ASP A 23 7.87 15.40 -0.17
CA ASP A 23 8.32 14.03 -0.46
C ASP A 23 7.33 13.27 -1.38
N PRO A 24 7.78 12.75 -2.55
CA PRO A 24 6.93 11.97 -3.46
C PRO A 24 6.70 10.50 -3.03
N HIS A 25 7.37 9.99 -2.00
CA HIS A 25 7.22 8.59 -1.54
C HIS A 25 5.79 8.25 -1.10
N PRO A 26 5.08 9.04 -0.27
CA PRO A 26 3.72 8.72 0.17
C PRO A 26 2.73 8.65 -1.00
N MET A 27 2.88 9.55 -1.99
CA MET A 27 2.05 9.55 -3.19
C MET A 27 2.29 8.29 -4.03
N THR A 28 3.56 7.91 -4.20
CA THR A 28 3.94 6.72 -4.97
C THR A 28 3.48 5.41 -4.29
N MET A 29 3.59 5.35 -2.97
CA MET A 29 3.09 4.25 -2.16
C MET A 29 1.57 4.10 -2.28
N ALA A 30 0.83 5.21 -2.14
CA ALA A 30 -0.62 5.22 -2.29
C ALA A 30 -1.07 4.78 -3.69
N LEU A 31 -0.42 5.31 -4.74
CA LEU A 31 -0.69 4.94 -6.14
C LEU A 31 -0.42 3.45 -6.37
N SER A 32 0.69 2.93 -5.85
CA SER A 32 1.04 1.51 -5.98
C SER A 32 0.07 0.58 -5.26
N VAL A 33 -0.38 0.95 -4.05
CA VAL A 33 -1.43 0.23 -3.31
C VAL A 33 -2.73 0.21 -4.12
N LEU A 34 -3.14 1.36 -4.66
CA LEU A 34 -4.36 1.46 -5.46
C LEU A 34 -4.30 0.57 -6.70
N VAL A 35 -3.24 0.67 -7.50
CA VAL A 35 -3.07 -0.16 -8.71
C VAL A 35 -3.09 -1.64 -8.34
N THR A 36 -2.40 -2.01 -7.26
CA THR A 36 -2.37 -3.41 -6.77
C THR A 36 -3.76 -3.89 -6.38
N ILE A 37 -4.54 -3.07 -5.66
CA ILE A 37 -5.93 -3.40 -5.28
C ILE A 37 -6.82 -3.56 -6.51
N GLU A 38 -6.73 -2.67 -7.50
CA GLU A 38 -7.54 -2.76 -8.73
C GLU A 38 -7.24 -4.04 -9.51
N MET A 39 -5.96 -4.43 -9.63
CA MET A 39 -5.59 -5.68 -10.29
C MET A 39 -6.05 -6.91 -9.52
N LEU A 40 -5.99 -6.87 -8.19
CA LEU A 40 -6.50 -7.95 -7.33
C LEU A 40 -8.03 -8.02 -7.39
N ASN A 41 -8.72 -6.89 -7.45
CA ASN A 41 -10.16 -6.83 -7.62
C ASN A 41 -10.60 -7.36 -8.99
N ALA A 42 -9.81 -7.12 -10.05
CA ALA A 42 -10.05 -7.73 -11.36
C ALA A 42 -9.99 -9.26 -11.31
N VAL A 43 -9.05 -9.83 -10.54
CA VAL A 43 -9.01 -11.29 -10.26
C VAL A 43 -10.26 -11.73 -9.51
N ASN A 44 -10.64 -11.00 -8.45
CA ASN A 44 -11.80 -11.32 -7.63
C ASN A 44 -13.13 -11.19 -8.38
N SER A 45 -13.25 -10.31 -9.37
CA SER A 45 -14.43 -10.19 -10.23
C SER A 45 -14.56 -11.40 -11.14
N LEU A 46 -13.45 -11.96 -11.63
CA LEU A 46 -13.50 -13.19 -12.41
C LEU A 46 -13.85 -14.42 -11.56
N SER A 47 -13.44 -14.46 -10.28
CA SER A 47 -13.81 -15.53 -9.34
C SER A 47 -15.27 -15.45 -8.87
N GLU A 48 -16.08 -14.53 -9.38
CA GLU A 48 -17.52 -14.50 -9.09
C GLU A 48 -18.23 -15.79 -9.54
N ASN A 49 -17.68 -16.51 -10.52
CA ASN A 49 -18.25 -17.80 -10.93
C ASN A 49 -17.93 -18.96 -9.96
N GLN A 50 -16.84 -18.91 -9.19
CA GLN A 50 -16.46 -19.87 -8.14
C GLN A 50 -15.39 -19.22 -7.23
N SER A 51 -15.51 -19.31 -5.90
CA SER A 51 -14.55 -18.71 -4.95
C SER A 51 -13.09 -19.04 -5.31
N LEU A 52 -12.20 -18.05 -5.14
CA LEU A 52 -10.76 -18.08 -5.44
C LEU A 52 -10.02 -19.27 -4.80
N VAL A 53 -10.56 -19.80 -3.70
CA VAL A 53 -10.03 -20.97 -2.98
C VAL A 53 -10.30 -22.29 -3.73
N LYS A 54 -11.33 -22.34 -4.58
CA LYS A 54 -11.71 -23.54 -5.35
C LYS A 54 -11.20 -23.53 -6.78
N MET A 55 -10.88 -22.36 -7.35
CA MET A 55 -10.33 -22.26 -8.70
C MET A 55 -8.93 -21.64 -8.66
N PRO A 56 -7.86 -22.43 -8.86
CA PRO A 56 -6.52 -21.88 -8.91
C PRO A 56 -6.38 -20.89 -10.08
N PRO A 57 -5.61 -19.79 -9.90
CA PRO A 57 -5.48 -18.68 -10.86
C PRO A 57 -4.90 -19.09 -12.22
N TRP A 58 -4.40 -20.32 -12.33
CA TRP A 58 -3.80 -20.90 -13.54
C TRP A 58 -4.81 -21.37 -14.59
N TYR A 59 -6.11 -21.38 -14.27
CA TYR A 59 -7.15 -21.80 -15.23
C TYR A 59 -7.29 -20.84 -16.42
N ASN A 60 -7.06 -19.54 -16.20
CA ASN A 60 -7.11 -18.52 -17.26
C ASN A 60 -5.76 -17.83 -17.44
N LYS A 61 -4.93 -18.41 -18.32
CA LYS A 61 -3.61 -17.87 -18.67
C LYS A 61 -3.68 -16.48 -19.30
N TYR A 62 -4.75 -16.17 -20.04
CA TYR A 62 -4.91 -14.86 -20.68
C TYR A 62 -5.17 -13.75 -19.65
N LEU A 63 -5.95 -14.03 -18.60
CA LEU A 63 -6.14 -13.09 -17.49
C LEU A 63 -4.84 -12.88 -16.72
N LEU A 64 -4.13 -13.97 -16.40
CA LEU A 64 -2.85 -13.89 -15.70
C LEU A 64 -1.83 -13.07 -16.50
N LEU A 65 -1.83 -13.20 -17.83
CA LEU A 65 -1.02 -12.38 -18.72
C LEU A 65 -1.40 -10.91 -18.65
N ALA A 66 -2.70 -10.56 -18.63
CA ALA A 66 -3.15 -9.18 -18.51
C ALA A 66 -2.71 -8.53 -17.18
N ILE A 67 -2.78 -9.28 -16.07
CA ILE A 67 -2.32 -8.82 -14.75
C ILE A 67 -0.79 -8.69 -14.72
N ALA A 68 -0.07 -9.68 -15.26
CA ALA A 68 1.39 -9.63 -15.34
C ALA A 68 1.87 -8.45 -16.20
N LEU A 69 1.19 -8.18 -17.31
CA LEU A 69 1.45 -7.02 -18.17
C LEU A 69 1.20 -5.72 -17.42
N SER A 70 0.08 -5.62 -16.67
CA SER A 70 -0.24 -4.46 -15.83
C SER A 70 0.86 -4.20 -14.79
N MET A 71 1.27 -5.23 -14.04
CA MET A 71 2.34 -5.13 -13.04
C MET A 71 3.69 -4.76 -13.67
N SER A 72 3.96 -5.27 -14.86
CA SER A 72 5.18 -4.94 -15.61
C SER A 72 5.17 -3.47 -16.05
N LEU A 73 4.02 -2.96 -16.49
CA LEU A 73 3.86 -1.56 -16.88
C LEU A 73 3.97 -0.63 -15.66
N HIS A 74 3.43 -1.03 -14.51
CA HIS A 74 3.60 -0.31 -13.24
C HIS A 74 5.08 -0.24 -12.83
N ALA A 75 5.80 -1.36 -12.91
CA ALA A 75 7.24 -1.38 -12.67
C ALA A 75 8.02 -0.51 -13.68
N MET A 76 7.64 -0.55 -14.96
CA MET A 76 8.25 0.28 -16.00
C MET A 76 8.09 1.78 -15.71
N ILE A 77 6.93 2.21 -15.22
CA ILE A 77 6.68 3.61 -14.84
C ILE A 77 7.56 4.03 -13.65
N LEU A 78 7.76 3.14 -12.66
CA LEU A 78 8.57 3.44 -11.47
C LEU A 78 10.08 3.46 -11.74
N TYR A 79 10.58 2.56 -12.60
CA TYR A 79 12.02 2.41 -12.84
C TYR A 79 12.55 3.25 -14.00
N LEU A 80 11.69 3.72 -14.91
CA LEU A 80 12.14 4.60 -15.99
C LEU A 80 12.17 6.06 -15.55
N PRO A 81 13.34 6.74 -15.65
CA PRO A 81 13.49 8.11 -15.18
C PRO A 81 12.60 9.11 -15.94
N PHE A 82 12.26 8.82 -17.19
CA PHE A 82 11.35 9.65 -18.00
C PHE A 82 9.96 9.78 -17.37
N PHE A 83 9.38 8.69 -16.88
CA PHE A 83 8.04 8.70 -16.28
C PHE A 83 8.07 9.25 -14.86
N ASN A 84 9.14 9.01 -14.10
CA ASN A 84 9.37 9.59 -12.78
C ASN A 84 9.28 11.13 -12.81
N THR A 85 9.95 11.79 -13.75
CA THR A 85 9.93 13.26 -13.86
C THR A 85 8.55 13.80 -14.25
N VAL A 86 7.79 13.08 -15.08
CA VAL A 86 6.46 13.54 -15.54
C VAL A 86 5.41 13.38 -14.44
N PHE A 87 5.45 12.28 -13.68
CA PHE A 87 4.46 11.97 -12.65
C PHE A 87 4.90 12.38 -11.23
N GLN A 88 6.14 12.87 -11.06
CA GLN A 88 6.73 13.24 -9.76
C GLN A 88 6.65 12.08 -8.75
N ILE A 89 7.09 10.89 -9.17
CA ILE A 89 7.01 9.63 -8.39
C ILE A 89 8.41 9.05 -8.19
N CYS A 90 8.71 8.37 -7.07
CA CYS A 90 10.04 7.80 -6.81
C CYS A 90 10.10 6.28 -6.99
N PRO A 91 11.28 5.70 -7.31
CA PRO A 91 11.44 4.25 -7.39
C PRO A 91 11.26 3.63 -6.00
N LEU A 92 10.44 2.60 -5.92
CA LEU A 92 10.08 1.96 -4.66
C LEU A 92 11.07 0.83 -4.30
N THR A 93 11.54 0.83 -3.06
CA THR A 93 12.44 -0.22 -2.53
C THR A 93 11.69 -1.54 -2.31
N SER A 94 12.42 -2.66 -2.24
CA SER A 94 11.80 -3.97 -2.00
C SER A 94 11.06 -4.06 -0.66
N GLU A 95 11.49 -3.33 0.36
CA GLU A 95 10.84 -3.28 1.67
C GLU A 95 9.48 -2.56 1.62
N GLU A 96 9.43 -1.45 0.91
CA GLU A 96 8.19 -0.69 0.66
C GLU A 96 7.20 -1.50 -0.20
N TRP A 97 7.68 -2.26 -1.18
CA TRP A 97 6.85 -3.20 -1.93
C TRP A 97 6.15 -4.22 -1.03
N PHE A 98 6.85 -4.75 -0.02
CA PHE A 98 6.21 -5.62 0.96
C PHE A 98 5.13 -4.89 1.76
N ALA A 99 5.36 -3.63 2.14
CA ALA A 99 4.34 -2.83 2.83
C ALA A 99 3.11 -2.59 1.94
N VAL A 100 3.29 -2.28 0.65
CA VAL A 100 2.20 -2.13 -0.34
C VAL A 100 1.36 -3.41 -0.41
N ILE A 101 2.00 -4.57 -0.55
CA ILE A 101 1.31 -5.86 -0.62
C ILE A 101 0.52 -6.09 0.67
N LYS A 102 1.12 -5.87 1.84
CA LYS A 102 0.47 -6.07 3.13
C LYS A 102 -0.75 -5.16 3.34
N ILE A 103 -0.70 -3.92 2.88
CA ILE A 103 -1.84 -2.97 2.93
C ILE A 103 -2.94 -3.35 1.94
N SER A 104 -2.60 -3.96 0.79
CA SER A 104 -3.59 -4.38 -0.22
C SER A 104 -4.34 -5.67 0.14
N ILE A 105 -3.70 -6.61 0.85
CA ILE A 105 -4.30 -7.88 1.30
C ILE A 105 -5.64 -7.73 2.07
N PRO A 106 -5.80 -6.84 3.08
CA PRO A 106 -7.06 -6.71 3.82
C PRO A 106 -8.21 -6.24 2.93
N VAL A 107 -7.93 -5.42 1.91
CA VAL A 107 -8.94 -4.93 0.97
C VAL A 107 -9.51 -6.10 0.16
N VAL A 108 -8.66 -7.03 -0.29
CA VAL A 108 -9.08 -8.28 -0.96
C VAL A 108 -9.93 -9.13 -0.03
N PHE A 109 -9.53 -9.24 1.24
CA PHE A 109 -10.29 -10.01 2.23
C PHE A 109 -11.68 -9.41 2.50
N ILE A 110 -11.82 -8.09 2.53
CA ILE A 110 -13.11 -7.41 2.67
C ILE A 110 -14.00 -7.71 1.45
N ASP A 111 -13.47 -7.62 0.23
CA ASP A 111 -14.23 -7.91 -1.00
C ASP A 111 -14.74 -9.36 -1.04
N GLU A 112 -13.89 -10.34 -0.74
CA GLU A 112 -14.29 -11.76 -0.68
C GLU A 112 -15.30 -12.00 0.46
N THR A 113 -15.13 -11.31 1.60
CA THR A 113 -16.08 -11.38 2.73
C THR A 113 -17.47 -10.89 2.33
N LEU A 114 -17.55 -9.75 1.63
CA LEU A 114 -18.82 -9.19 1.15
C LEU A 114 -19.49 -10.10 0.12
N LYS A 115 -18.72 -10.65 -0.82
CA LYS A 115 -19.21 -11.65 -1.79
C LYS A 115 -19.74 -12.90 -1.09
N PHE A 116 -19.03 -13.38 -0.07
CA PHE A 116 -19.44 -14.54 0.71
C PHE A 116 -20.73 -14.27 1.48
N LEU A 117 -20.84 -13.12 2.14
CA LEU A 117 -22.04 -12.70 2.86
C LEU A 117 -23.25 -12.56 1.91
N SER A 118 -23.07 -11.93 0.75
CA SER A 118 -24.11 -11.75 -0.26
C SER A 118 -24.72 -13.09 -0.71
N ARG A 119 -23.89 -14.08 -1.06
CA ARG A 119 -24.36 -15.41 -1.46
C ARG A 119 -25.15 -16.11 -0.35
N ARG A 120 -24.68 -16.02 0.90
CA ARG A 120 -25.32 -16.72 2.03
C ARG A 120 -26.55 -16.02 2.58
N TYR A 121 -26.65 -14.71 2.41
CA TYR A 121 -27.86 -13.96 2.72
C TYR A 121 -28.99 -14.31 1.74
N VAL A 122 -28.68 -14.44 0.44
CA VAL A 122 -29.64 -14.86 -0.59
C VAL A 122 -30.12 -16.31 -0.38
N ASP A 123 -29.24 -17.22 0.06
CA ASP A 123 -29.59 -18.63 0.29
C ASP A 123 -30.44 -18.89 1.56
N GLY A 124 -30.69 -17.88 2.42
CA GLY A 124 -31.63 -17.95 3.55
C GLY A 124 -31.36 -19.00 4.64
N ASN A 125 -30.24 -19.73 4.59
CA ASN A 125 -29.98 -20.87 5.48
C ASN A 125 -29.03 -20.51 6.62
N ASN A 126 -29.59 -20.18 7.79
CA ASN A 126 -28.87 -19.74 9.00
C ASN A 126 -27.79 -20.73 9.48
N SER A 127 -27.95 -22.03 9.26
CA SER A 127 -26.96 -23.06 9.64
C SER A 127 -25.63 -22.92 8.87
N LYS A 128 -25.71 -22.50 7.60
CA LYS A 128 -24.56 -22.31 6.71
C LYS A 128 -23.90 -20.94 6.88
N ILE A 129 -24.59 -19.97 7.50
CA ILE A 129 -24.03 -18.66 7.88
C ILE A 129 -23.05 -18.83 9.03
N LEU A 130 -23.38 -19.64 10.05
CA LEU A 130 -22.49 -19.88 11.20
C LEU A 130 -21.16 -20.54 10.80
N SER A 131 -21.20 -21.52 9.89
CA SER A 131 -19.98 -22.13 9.33
C SER A 131 -19.19 -21.18 8.42
N GLY A 132 -19.85 -20.17 7.86
CA GLY A 132 -19.19 -19.13 7.09
C GLY A 132 -18.51 -18.07 7.96
N ALA A 133 -19.17 -17.70 9.06
CA ALA A 133 -18.62 -16.78 10.05
C ALA A 133 -17.33 -17.33 10.66
N THR A 134 -17.24 -18.63 10.93
CA THR A 134 -16.00 -19.25 11.41
C THR A 134 -14.86 -19.17 10.39
N THR A 135 -15.13 -19.38 9.09
CA THR A 135 -14.09 -19.19 8.05
C THR A 135 -13.63 -17.74 7.95
N LEU A 136 -14.53 -16.76 8.11
CA LEU A 136 -14.18 -15.34 8.12
C LEU A 136 -13.34 -15.00 9.37
N ILE A 137 -13.76 -15.43 10.55
CA ILE A 137 -13.04 -15.17 11.81
C ILE A 137 -11.64 -15.80 11.77
N VAL A 138 -11.51 -17.03 11.24
CA VAL A 138 -10.20 -17.68 11.07
C VAL A 138 -9.34 -16.93 10.05
N MET A 139 -9.90 -16.51 8.92
CA MET A 139 -9.18 -15.79 7.86
C MET A 139 -8.67 -14.42 8.34
N TRP A 140 -9.54 -13.64 8.99
CA TRP A 140 -9.20 -12.34 9.59
C TRP A 140 -8.26 -12.49 10.79
N GLY A 141 -8.45 -13.51 11.62
CA GLY A 141 -7.58 -13.83 12.74
C GLY A 141 -6.17 -14.20 12.30
N LEU A 142 -6.03 -15.05 11.27
CA LEU A 142 -4.73 -15.38 10.67
C LEU A 142 -4.06 -14.15 10.07
N TYR A 143 -4.81 -13.26 9.40
CA TYR A 143 -4.28 -12.00 8.89
C TYR A 143 -3.77 -11.08 10.02
N PHE A 144 -4.55 -10.89 11.08
CA PHE A 144 -4.13 -10.09 12.23
C PHE A 144 -2.92 -10.68 12.96
N VAL A 145 -2.86 -12.00 13.06
CA VAL A 145 -1.72 -12.73 13.62
C VAL A 145 -0.49 -12.54 12.71
N LEU A 146 -0.62 -12.73 11.40
CA LEU A 146 0.47 -12.49 10.45
C LEU A 146 0.96 -11.05 10.47
N LEU A 147 0.06 -10.07 10.62
CA LEU A 147 0.43 -8.67 10.82
C LEU A 147 1.20 -8.47 12.12
N ALA A 148 0.72 -9.03 13.23
CA ALA A 148 1.35 -8.90 14.56
C ALA A 148 2.72 -9.59 14.65
N TYR A 149 2.93 -10.69 13.91
CA TYR A 149 4.22 -11.38 13.81
C TYR A 149 5.18 -10.72 12.82
N SER A 150 4.66 -9.91 11.89
CA SER A 150 5.51 -9.25 10.91
C SER A 150 6.07 -7.94 11.47
N PRO A 151 7.37 -7.65 11.31
CA PRO A 151 8.03 -6.47 11.86
C PRO A 151 7.65 -5.14 11.17
N ILE A 152 6.46 -5.04 10.55
CA ILE A 152 5.99 -3.86 9.79
C ILE A 152 6.02 -2.60 10.65
N PHE A 153 5.64 -2.70 11.93
CA PHE A 153 5.65 -1.53 12.82
C PHE A 153 7.08 -1.11 13.20
N SER A 154 8.03 -2.06 13.28
CA SER A 154 9.43 -1.74 13.55
C SER A 154 10.19 -1.18 12.34
N THR A 155 9.88 -1.60 11.10
CA THR A 155 10.52 -1.03 9.89
C THR A 155 9.91 0.28 9.44
N TRP A 156 8.61 0.54 9.69
CA TRP A 156 8.03 1.86 9.44
C TRP A 156 8.62 2.93 10.37
N TYR A 157 9.02 2.54 11.59
CA TYR A 157 9.85 3.35 12.50
C TYR A 157 11.27 3.63 11.93
N GLY A 158 11.80 2.70 11.13
CA GLY A 158 13.07 2.84 10.41
C GLY A 158 12.97 3.73 9.17
N PHE A 159 11.84 3.74 8.45
CA PHE A 159 11.57 4.69 7.36
C PHE A 159 11.49 6.12 7.90
N THR A 160 10.86 6.32 9.06
CA THR A 160 10.90 7.61 9.79
C THR A 160 12.32 7.97 10.26
N HIS A 161 13.14 6.97 10.61
CA HIS A 161 14.52 7.21 11.05
C HIS A 161 15.49 7.45 9.88
N HIS A 162 15.24 6.92 8.68
CA HIS A 162 16.05 7.19 7.50
C HIS A 162 15.80 8.60 6.95
N SER A 163 14.56 9.09 7.00
CA SER A 163 14.27 10.51 6.76
C SER A 163 14.94 11.42 7.80
N ASN A 164 15.03 11.01 9.07
CA ASN A 164 15.78 11.75 10.10
C ASN A 164 17.30 11.78 9.86
N ILE A 165 17.88 10.75 9.24
CA ILE A 165 19.31 10.72 8.91
C ILE A 165 19.62 11.69 7.76
N ILE A 166 18.70 11.88 6.80
CA ILE A 166 18.89 12.84 5.70
C ILE A 166 18.79 14.29 6.20
N SER A 167 17.87 14.59 7.12
CA SER A 167 17.80 15.91 7.77
C SER A 167 19.00 16.20 8.67
N ASP A 168 19.53 15.20 9.39
CA ASP A 168 20.80 15.35 10.14
C ASP A 168 22.00 15.57 9.21
N THR A 169 22.02 14.95 8.02
CA THR A 169 23.11 15.12 7.04
C THR A 169 23.06 16.48 6.34
N GLN A 170 21.87 17.08 6.16
CA GLN A 170 21.72 18.47 5.68
C GLN A 170 22.12 19.49 6.76
N ASN A 171 21.84 19.24 8.04
CA ASN A 171 22.31 20.09 9.15
C ASN A 171 23.83 20.06 9.35
N LEU A 172 24.51 18.96 8.97
CA LEU A 172 25.98 18.84 9.04
C LEU A 172 26.72 19.36 7.79
N THR A 173 26.02 19.68 6.70
CA THR A 173 26.61 20.22 5.46
C THR A 173 26.44 21.72 5.26
N MET A 174 25.85 22.44 6.22
CA MET A 174 26.02 23.89 6.33
C MET A 174 27.20 24.19 7.25
N PRO A 175 28.44 24.39 6.72
CA PRO A 175 29.49 24.95 7.52
C PRO A 175 29.02 26.33 7.96
N HIS A 176 29.10 26.55 9.25
CA HIS A 176 29.06 27.82 9.93
C HIS A 176 29.83 28.90 9.12
N SER A 177 29.15 29.65 8.24
CA SER A 177 29.68 30.90 7.69
C SER A 177 29.14 32.09 8.48
N ASN A 178 29.34 32.04 9.81
CA ASN A 178 29.51 33.27 10.56
C ASN A 178 30.98 33.67 10.44
N THR A 179 31.38 34.33 9.36
CA THR A 179 32.53 35.26 9.38
C THR A 179 32.51 36.18 8.16
N GLU A 180 32.50 37.48 8.48
CA GLU A 180 32.98 38.64 7.71
C GLU A 180 32.01 39.44 6.81
N LEU A 181 31.79 40.67 7.31
CA LEU A 181 31.28 41.94 6.73
C LEU A 181 29.77 42.20 6.73
#